data_AF-A0A432WDL4-F1
#
_entry.id   AF-A0A432WDL4-F1
#
_cell.length_a   1.000
_cell.length_b   1.000
_cell.length_c   1.000
_cell.angle_alpha   90.00
_cell.angle_beta   90.00
_cell.angle_gamma   90.00
#
_symmetry.space_group_name_H-M   'P 1'
#
loop_
_entity.id
_entity.type
_entity.pdbx_description
1 polymer ?
#
loop_
_entity_poly.entity_id
_entity_poly.type
_entity_poly.pdbx_seq_one_letter_code
_entity_poly.pdbx_strand_id
1 'polypeptide(L)'
;MIRFTVFGICILLLSGCLATSEFDAISASANERLNSARERAVVPSTRDVHIMHEQGYFVPPLNHPQNNTPGWFNLPVQFVFSDYPLRNALLDITSPIGVSVRLLDNIDPELPLTMQHSGTLAEAIEQIALTTGLSFTAEERLLTWRQYEMAEFDVAFLAGATNFFLGGDGSTMGAPSMPQGAQGLPLNTGLNDDSGQYLNFASDALSVWDDLARALQLLISTEGEIAINQSSTSVLVRDLPQYVQQVREYLMQQNERLTRQVAVDVQVIDVTFNDSTQSAVDWDLIYQATEASGAFNLGSHVGQLSRDGLSLGYERLQGPMAGSQLLLRALSQQGVVEISNHPRLVTLNNQISKIILEDNVTYLASAGSSSTANVGSNDLLIPGVVRTGFELYLLPKVANDQVLLQLSTSLSDLKNINEVSSGDTTIQTPQTSRKKFFMKAIVQNQESLLISGLQNSRSHYQYDRSLMSRILGGSRSRSTQHTETLLILTPRILPSGRML
;
A
#
# COMPACT_ATOMS: atom_id res chain seq x y z
N MET A 1 -41.60 -70.64 55.28
CA MET A 1 -40.28 -70.66 54.60
C MET A 1 -40.04 -69.30 53.95
N ILE A 2 -39.82 -68.24 54.75
CA ILE A 2 -39.23 -66.91 54.43
C ILE A 2 -38.96 -66.28 55.80
N ARG A 3 -37.79 -66.55 56.40
CA ARG A 3 -37.25 -65.79 57.56
C ARG A 3 -35.71 -65.85 57.65
N PHE A 4 -35.01 -66.36 56.64
CA PHE A 4 -33.55 -66.50 56.67
C PHE A 4 -32.79 -65.73 55.58
N THR A 5 -33.46 -64.97 54.70
CA THR A 5 -32.79 -64.28 53.58
C THR A 5 -32.47 -62.80 53.82
N VAL A 6 -32.84 -62.21 54.96
CA VAL A 6 -32.60 -60.78 55.22
C VAL A 6 -31.30 -60.53 56.00
N PHE A 7 -30.74 -61.52 56.69
CA PHE A 7 -29.53 -61.32 57.50
C PHE A 7 -28.22 -61.36 56.68
N GLY A 8 -28.23 -61.91 55.46
CA GLY A 8 -27.05 -61.98 54.59
C GLY A 8 -26.73 -60.69 53.83
N ILE A 9 -27.70 -59.79 53.66
CA ILE A 9 -27.53 -58.57 52.85
C ILE A 9 -27.00 -57.39 53.69
N CYS A 10 -27.18 -57.40 55.01
CA CYS A 10 -26.61 -56.34 55.88
C CYS A 10 -25.09 -56.46 56.08
N ILE A 11 -24.47 -57.62 55.87
CA ILE A 11 -23.02 -57.80 56.05
C ILE A 11 -22.23 -57.34 54.81
N LEU A 12 -22.83 -57.26 53.63
CA LEU A 12 -22.17 -56.76 52.41
C LEU A 12 -22.14 -55.23 52.29
N LEU A 13 -22.97 -54.50 53.05
CA LEU A 13 -23.00 -53.03 53.03
C LEU A 13 -22.04 -52.37 54.04
N LEU A 14 -21.45 -53.14 54.96
CA LEU A 14 -20.51 -52.63 55.96
C LEU A 14 -19.02 -52.72 55.55
N SER A 15 -18.71 -53.31 54.39
CA SER A 15 -17.34 -53.40 53.86
C SER A 15 -16.97 -52.29 52.86
N GLY A 16 -17.88 -51.35 52.58
CA GLY A 16 -17.67 -50.27 51.60
C GLY A 16 -16.88 -49.05 52.09
N CYS A 17 -16.54 -48.96 53.38
CA CYS A 17 -15.91 -47.77 53.97
C CYS A 17 -14.37 -47.84 54.09
N LEU A 18 -13.71 -48.80 53.46
CA LEU A 18 -12.24 -48.93 53.50
C LEU A 18 -11.51 -48.46 52.23
N ALA A 19 -12.23 -47.90 51.24
CA ALA A 19 -11.64 -47.45 49.97
C ALA A 19 -11.47 -45.91 49.84
N THR A 20 -11.88 -45.13 50.85
CA THR A 20 -11.79 -43.66 50.79
C THR A 20 -10.39 -43.12 51.08
N SER A 21 -9.59 -43.83 51.87
CA SER A 21 -8.21 -43.42 52.18
C SER A 21 -7.28 -43.50 50.96
N GLU A 22 -7.58 -44.42 50.03
CA GLU A 22 -6.79 -44.61 48.81
C GLU A 22 -7.07 -43.51 47.78
N PHE A 23 -8.31 -43.03 47.68
CA PHE A 23 -8.68 -41.95 46.77
C PHE A 23 -8.07 -40.60 47.19
N ASP A 24 -8.06 -40.29 48.49
CA ASP A 24 -7.43 -39.06 48.99
C ASP A 24 -5.90 -39.08 48.83
N ALA A 25 -5.26 -40.24 48.99
CA ALA A 25 -3.82 -40.37 48.73
C ALA A 25 -3.49 -40.24 47.23
N ILE A 26 -4.34 -40.78 46.36
CA ILE A 26 -4.17 -40.67 44.90
C ILE A 26 -4.46 -39.24 44.42
N SER A 27 -5.46 -38.55 44.98
CA SER A 27 -5.77 -37.16 44.62
C SER A 27 -4.68 -36.18 45.10
N ALA A 28 -4.12 -36.41 46.29
CA ALA A 28 -3.01 -35.63 46.81
C ALA A 28 -1.75 -35.79 45.94
N SER A 29 -1.38 -37.03 45.61
CA SER A 29 -0.21 -37.29 44.75
C SER A 29 -0.43 -36.83 43.30
N ALA A 30 -1.67 -36.85 42.79
CA ALA A 30 -2.01 -36.29 41.49
C ALA A 30 -1.86 -34.76 41.48
N ASN A 31 -2.33 -34.07 42.52
CA ASN A 31 -2.18 -32.61 42.67
C ASN A 31 -0.71 -32.20 42.84
N GLU A 32 0.09 -33.00 43.55
CA GLU A 32 1.53 -32.76 43.71
C GLU A 32 2.30 -32.97 42.40
N ARG A 33 1.90 -33.96 41.59
CA ARG A 33 2.40 -34.13 40.21
C ARG A 33 1.97 -33.00 39.29
N LEU A 34 0.76 -32.45 39.47
CA LEU A 34 0.24 -31.32 38.69
C LEU A 34 0.96 -30.01 39.05
N ASN A 35 1.27 -29.80 40.33
CA ASN A 35 2.04 -28.64 40.80
C ASN A 35 3.50 -28.72 40.38
N SER A 36 4.15 -29.88 40.50
CA SER A 36 5.52 -30.07 40.00
C SER A 36 5.61 -30.02 38.46
N ALA A 37 4.56 -30.42 37.74
CA ALA A 37 4.46 -30.20 36.29
C ALA A 37 4.25 -28.71 35.92
N ARG A 38 3.48 -27.96 36.71
CA ARG A 38 3.34 -26.50 36.56
C ARG A 38 4.65 -25.77 36.84
N GLU A 39 5.40 -26.19 37.86
CA GLU A 39 6.72 -25.59 38.18
C GLU A 39 7.77 -25.88 37.10
N ARG A 40 7.73 -27.06 36.45
CA ARG A 40 8.61 -27.34 35.29
C ARG A 40 8.19 -26.63 34.01
N ALA A 41 6.91 -26.28 33.86
CA ALA A 41 6.42 -25.50 32.73
C ALA A 41 6.79 -24.00 32.84
N VAL A 42 7.18 -23.53 34.03
CA VAL A 42 7.66 -22.17 34.29
C VAL A 42 9.18 -22.19 34.47
N VAL A 43 9.89 -22.68 33.45
CA VAL A 43 11.25 -22.18 33.20
C VAL A 43 11.08 -21.10 32.14
N PRO A 44 11.12 -19.80 32.48
CA PRO A 44 11.19 -18.78 31.46
C PRO A 44 12.46 -19.06 30.66
N SER A 45 12.29 -19.43 29.40
CA SER A 45 13.39 -19.44 28.45
C SER A 45 13.98 -18.03 28.48
N THR A 46 15.14 -17.86 29.08
CA THR A 46 15.95 -16.64 29.04
C THR A 46 16.63 -16.46 27.69
N ARG A 47 16.15 -17.13 26.64
CA ARG A 47 16.19 -16.48 25.34
C ARG A 47 15.12 -15.41 25.40
N ASP A 48 15.57 -14.21 25.69
CA ASP A 48 14.96 -12.99 25.20
C ASP A 48 14.79 -13.15 23.68
N VAL A 49 13.75 -13.87 23.27
CA VAL A 49 13.12 -13.63 21.99
C VAL A 49 12.44 -12.29 22.23
N HIS A 50 13.24 -11.23 22.11
CA HIS A 50 12.71 -10.00 21.58
C HIS A 50 12.11 -10.42 20.24
N ILE A 51 10.82 -10.74 20.25
CA ILE A 51 9.99 -10.47 19.08
C ILE A 51 10.01 -8.96 19.03
N MET A 52 11.13 -8.43 18.50
CA MET A 52 11.13 -7.15 17.83
C MET A 52 9.99 -7.30 16.85
N HIS A 53 8.84 -6.71 17.18
CA HIS A 53 7.93 -6.26 16.15
C HIS A 53 8.71 -5.17 15.44
N GLU A 54 9.67 -5.55 14.60
CA GLU A 54 10.23 -4.65 13.63
C GLU A 54 9.05 -4.33 12.73
N GLN A 55 8.42 -3.20 13.01
CA GLN A 55 7.44 -2.59 12.12
C GLN A 55 8.20 -2.14 10.87
N GLY A 56 8.71 -3.06 10.06
CA GLY A 56 9.62 -2.74 8.98
C GLY A 56 9.69 -3.89 8.01
N TYR A 57 9.60 -3.58 6.72
CA TYR A 57 9.89 -4.53 5.67
C TYR A 57 11.38 -4.89 5.73
N PHE A 58 11.70 -6.18 5.72
CA PHE A 58 13.08 -6.65 5.64
C PHE A 58 13.63 -6.31 4.25
N VAL A 59 14.62 -5.40 4.20
CA VAL A 59 15.37 -5.08 2.99
C VAL A 59 16.82 -5.55 3.21
N PRO A 60 17.35 -6.50 2.41
CA PRO A 60 18.71 -6.98 2.59
C PRO A 60 19.73 -5.86 2.35
N PRO A 61 20.86 -5.84 3.08
CA PRO A 61 21.94 -4.87 2.87
C PRO A 61 22.54 -5.04 1.47
N LEU A 62 22.69 -3.94 0.74
CA LEU A 62 23.25 -3.93 -0.61
C LEU A 62 24.76 -4.19 -0.58
N ASN A 63 25.22 -5.11 -1.43
CA ASN A 63 26.64 -5.28 -1.69
C ASN A 63 27.13 -4.12 -2.56
N HIS A 64 27.98 -3.26 -2.03
CA HIS A 64 28.70 -2.28 -2.85
C HIS A 64 29.62 -3.00 -3.84
N PRO A 65 29.73 -2.55 -5.10
CA PRO A 65 30.72 -3.08 -6.03
C PRO A 65 32.11 -2.83 -5.42
N GLN A 66 32.90 -3.89 -5.30
CA GLN A 66 34.31 -3.78 -4.93
C GLN A 66 35.01 -2.95 -6.01
N ASN A 67 35.67 -1.86 -5.60
CA ASN A 67 36.43 -0.99 -6.49
C ASN A 67 37.61 -1.81 -7.06
N ASN A 68 37.47 -2.29 -8.30
CA ASN A 68 38.41 -3.21 -8.94
C ASN A 68 39.51 -2.42 -9.67
N THR A 69 40.25 -1.58 -8.94
CA THR A 69 41.37 -0.81 -9.51
C THR A 69 42.67 -1.62 -9.44
N PRO A 70 43.53 -1.59 -10.48
CA PRO A 70 44.80 -2.30 -10.49
C PRO A 70 45.77 -1.81 -9.39
N GLY A 71 46.56 -2.73 -8.82
CA GLY A 71 47.46 -2.42 -7.71
C GLY A 71 48.56 -1.38 -8.01
N TRP A 72 48.84 -1.11 -9.29
CA TRP A 72 49.84 -0.13 -9.73
C TRP A 72 49.36 1.33 -9.66
N PHE A 73 48.06 1.59 -9.43
CA PHE A 73 47.51 2.95 -9.32
C PHE A 73 48.13 3.78 -8.19
N ASN A 74 48.54 3.13 -7.11
CA ASN A 74 49.03 3.79 -5.89
C ASN A 74 50.54 4.08 -5.91
N LEU A 75 51.23 3.81 -7.02
CA LEU A 75 52.67 4.05 -7.13
C LEU A 75 52.95 5.56 -7.22
N PRO A 76 53.87 6.11 -6.41
CA PRO A 76 54.22 7.53 -6.48
C PRO A 76 55.08 7.80 -7.72
N VAL A 77 54.72 8.83 -8.48
CA VAL A 77 55.44 9.27 -9.68
C VAL A 77 55.61 10.79 -9.69
N GLN A 78 56.74 11.24 -10.25
CA GLN A 78 57.03 12.66 -10.43
C GLN A 78 57.63 12.88 -11.81
N PHE A 79 57.01 13.74 -12.60
CA PHE A 79 57.47 14.09 -13.95
C PHE A 79 57.02 15.50 -14.35
N VAL A 80 57.73 16.05 -15.32
CA VAL A 80 57.42 17.36 -15.93
C VAL A 80 57.46 17.17 -17.44
N PHE A 81 56.33 17.41 -18.09
CA PHE A 81 56.22 17.41 -19.54
C PHE A 81 55.94 18.84 -20.03
N SER A 82 56.68 19.24 -21.06
CA SER A 82 56.52 20.52 -21.74
C SER A 82 56.46 20.23 -23.23
N ASP A 83 55.31 20.48 -23.85
CA ASP A 83 55.08 20.24 -25.29
C ASP A 83 55.44 18.79 -25.73
N TYR A 84 55.13 17.81 -24.88
CA TYR A 84 55.54 16.42 -25.08
C TYR A 84 54.42 15.61 -25.79
N PRO A 85 54.73 14.79 -26.81
CA PRO A 85 53.71 13.99 -27.49
C PRO A 85 53.02 13.01 -26.54
N LEU A 86 51.68 12.98 -26.57
CA LEU A 86 50.85 12.13 -25.71
C LEU A 86 51.30 10.65 -25.71
N ARG A 87 51.58 10.08 -26.88
CA ARG A 87 52.01 8.66 -26.98
C ARG A 87 53.30 8.39 -26.19
N ASN A 88 54.27 9.29 -26.32
CA ASN A 88 55.57 9.13 -25.66
C ASN A 88 55.42 9.34 -24.16
N ALA A 89 54.62 10.33 -23.74
CA ALA A 89 54.29 10.56 -22.34
C ALA A 89 53.73 9.29 -21.67
N LEU A 90 52.75 8.68 -22.32
CA LEU A 90 52.09 7.48 -21.80
C LEU A 90 53.03 6.28 -21.75
N LEU A 91 53.88 6.08 -22.76
CA LEU A 91 54.85 4.99 -22.77
C LEU A 91 55.93 5.17 -21.70
N ASP A 92 56.42 6.40 -21.47
CA ASP A 92 57.44 6.66 -20.47
C ASP A 92 56.93 6.44 -19.05
N ILE A 93 55.66 6.77 -18.79
CA ILE A 93 55.01 6.54 -17.50
C ILE A 93 54.74 5.04 -17.26
N THR A 94 54.38 4.28 -18.30
CA THR A 94 53.89 2.89 -18.18
C THR A 94 54.93 1.81 -18.46
N SER A 95 56.00 2.13 -19.18
CA SER A 95 57.11 1.20 -19.47
C SER A 95 57.80 0.67 -18.20
N PRO A 96 58.11 1.50 -17.18
CA PRO A 96 58.77 1.03 -15.95
C PRO A 96 57.93 0.01 -15.15
N ILE A 97 56.61 0.05 -15.27
CA ILE A 97 55.66 -0.84 -14.58
C ILE A 97 55.25 -2.04 -15.45
N GLY A 98 55.71 -2.12 -16.70
CA GLY A 98 55.39 -3.22 -17.61
C GLY A 98 53.93 -3.22 -18.09
N VAL A 99 53.27 -2.07 -18.09
CA VAL A 99 51.90 -1.89 -18.59
C VAL A 99 51.96 -1.41 -20.03
N SER A 100 51.21 -2.04 -20.93
CA SER A 100 51.14 -1.64 -22.33
C SER A 100 50.08 -0.55 -22.54
N VAL A 101 50.35 0.40 -23.44
CA VAL A 101 49.39 1.46 -23.78
C VAL A 101 48.78 1.20 -25.15
N ARG A 102 47.46 1.27 -25.23
CA ARG A 102 46.69 1.17 -26.47
C ARG A 102 45.84 2.42 -26.68
N LEU A 103 45.99 3.06 -27.82
CA LEU A 103 45.15 4.19 -28.25
C LEU A 103 44.13 3.65 -29.28
N LEU A 104 42.85 3.88 -29.03
CA LEU A 104 41.74 3.54 -29.93
C LEU A 104 41.20 4.82 -30.60
N ASP A 105 40.17 4.70 -31.45
CA ASP A 105 39.40 5.82 -32.03
C ASP A 105 40.20 6.86 -32.85
N ASN A 106 41.37 6.47 -33.37
CA ASN A 106 42.24 7.35 -34.18
C ASN A 106 42.65 8.64 -33.45
N ILE A 107 42.84 8.56 -32.13
CA ILE A 107 43.38 9.65 -31.30
C ILE A 107 44.72 10.12 -31.87
N ASP A 108 44.88 11.43 -32.01
CA ASP A 108 46.13 12.04 -32.48
C ASP A 108 47.28 11.75 -31.49
N PRO A 109 48.28 10.95 -31.89
CA PRO A 109 49.39 10.60 -31.01
C PRO A 109 50.36 11.75 -30.74
N GLU A 110 50.31 12.83 -31.53
CA GLU A 110 51.19 13.99 -31.42
C GLU A 110 50.57 15.16 -30.64
N LEU A 111 49.39 14.96 -30.03
CA LEU A 111 48.76 15.97 -29.19
C LEU A 111 49.75 16.47 -28.13
N PRO A 112 50.09 17.78 -28.11
CA PRO A 112 51.08 18.32 -27.20
C PRO A 112 50.51 18.36 -25.78
N LEU A 113 51.18 17.65 -24.86
CA LEU A 113 50.82 17.61 -23.46
C LEU A 113 51.82 18.45 -22.65
N THR A 114 51.29 19.41 -21.88
CA THR A 114 52.07 20.18 -20.91
C THR A 114 51.47 19.99 -19.53
N MET A 115 52.19 19.31 -18.64
CA MET A 115 51.75 19.09 -17.27
C MET A 115 52.93 18.84 -16.33
N GLN A 116 52.79 19.27 -15.09
CA GLN A 116 53.66 18.92 -13.98
C GLN A 116 52.83 18.14 -12.98
N HIS A 117 53.31 16.96 -12.59
CA HIS A 117 52.62 16.11 -11.64
C HIS A 117 53.59 15.57 -10.57
N SER A 118 53.12 15.55 -9.34
CA SER A 118 53.82 15.02 -8.17
C SER A 118 52.78 14.38 -7.26
N GLY A 119 52.60 13.07 -7.35
CA GLY A 119 51.50 12.38 -6.71
C GLY A 119 51.49 10.90 -7.08
N THR A 120 50.30 10.31 -7.06
CA THR A 120 50.10 8.92 -7.47
C THR A 120 49.96 8.79 -8.98
N LEU A 121 50.33 7.63 -9.51
CA LEU A 121 50.15 7.32 -10.93
C LEU A 121 48.67 7.40 -11.36
N ALA A 122 47.75 7.07 -10.45
CA ALA A 122 46.32 7.26 -10.64
C ALA A 122 45.96 8.72 -10.97
N GLU A 123 46.38 9.64 -10.10
CA GLU A 123 46.11 11.08 -10.26
C GLU A 123 46.79 11.63 -11.53
N ALA A 124 47.98 11.14 -11.86
CA ALA A 124 48.67 11.49 -13.10
C ALA A 124 47.85 11.11 -14.35
N ILE A 125 47.37 9.87 -14.42
CA ILE A 125 46.56 9.37 -15.55
C ILE A 125 45.21 10.09 -15.60
N GLU A 126 44.58 10.33 -14.46
CA GLU A 126 43.33 11.08 -14.36
C GLU A 126 43.51 12.54 -14.83
N GLN A 127 44.62 13.18 -14.45
CA GLN A 127 44.93 14.53 -14.91
C GLN A 127 45.18 14.58 -16.43
N ILE A 128 45.84 13.56 -17.01
CA ILE A 128 45.99 13.43 -18.47
C ILE A 128 44.61 13.28 -19.12
N ALA A 129 43.75 12.43 -18.57
CA ALA A 129 42.39 12.21 -19.06
C ALA A 129 41.56 13.51 -19.03
N LEU A 130 41.63 14.27 -17.94
CA LEU A 130 40.92 15.55 -17.80
C LEU A 130 41.46 16.63 -18.75
N THR A 131 42.78 16.66 -18.98
CA THR A 131 43.40 17.67 -19.86
C THR A 131 43.16 17.37 -21.33
N THR A 132 43.14 16.08 -21.71
CA THR A 132 42.97 15.63 -23.11
C THR A 132 41.53 15.32 -23.48
N GLY A 133 40.63 15.19 -22.50
CA GLY A 133 39.23 14.78 -22.70
C GLY A 133 39.06 13.30 -23.04
N LEU A 134 40.10 12.47 -22.91
CA LEU A 134 40.09 11.06 -23.25
C LEU A 134 39.65 10.20 -22.06
N SER A 135 38.89 9.13 -22.30
CA SER A 135 38.67 8.08 -21.30
C SER A 135 39.81 7.09 -21.31
N PHE A 136 40.10 6.53 -20.14
CA PHE A 136 41.00 5.39 -20.03
C PHE A 136 40.28 4.23 -19.34
N THR A 137 40.69 3.02 -19.72
CA THR A 137 40.29 1.77 -19.06
C THR A 137 41.58 1.09 -18.66
N ALA A 138 41.75 0.90 -17.35
CA ALA A 138 42.98 0.37 -16.80
C ALA A 138 42.77 -1.06 -16.31
N GLU A 139 43.54 -1.98 -16.89
CA GLU A 139 43.64 -3.37 -16.46
C GLU A 139 45.02 -3.62 -15.83
N GLU A 140 45.24 -4.81 -15.27
CA GLU A 140 46.51 -5.17 -14.61
C GLU A 140 47.75 -4.98 -15.50
N ARG A 141 47.63 -5.13 -16.83
CA ARG A 141 48.78 -5.06 -17.77
C ARG A 141 48.53 -4.20 -19.00
N LEU A 142 47.36 -3.59 -19.13
CA LEU A 142 46.94 -2.85 -20.32
C LEU A 142 46.19 -1.58 -19.92
N LEU A 143 46.65 -0.44 -20.43
CA LEU A 143 45.98 0.85 -20.34
C LEU A 143 45.43 1.20 -21.72
N THR A 144 44.11 1.22 -21.86
CA THR A 144 43.44 1.54 -23.13
C THR A 144 42.80 2.92 -23.06
N TRP A 145 43.18 3.79 -24.00
CA TRP A 145 42.64 5.13 -24.17
C TRP A 145 41.62 5.17 -25.31
N ARG A 146 40.51 5.86 -25.06
CA ARG A 146 39.38 6.02 -25.99
C ARG A 146 38.90 7.47 -25.97
N GLN A 147 38.46 7.97 -27.12
CA GLN A 147 37.86 9.31 -27.20
C GLN A 147 36.44 9.29 -26.63
N TYR A 148 35.68 8.23 -26.93
CA TYR A 148 34.29 8.08 -26.50
C TYR A 148 34.16 6.96 -25.46
N GLU A 149 33.42 7.25 -24.40
CA GLU A 149 32.96 6.27 -23.43
C GLU A 149 31.58 5.75 -23.86
N MET A 150 31.40 4.43 -23.75
CA MET A 150 30.12 3.75 -23.93
C MET A 150 29.68 3.24 -22.57
N ALA A 151 28.54 3.71 -22.08
CA ALA A 151 27.96 3.27 -20.81
C ALA A 151 26.48 2.92 -21.00
N GLU A 152 26.08 1.81 -20.40
CA GLU A 152 24.68 1.41 -20.28
C GLU A 152 24.22 1.73 -18.85
N PHE A 153 23.04 2.32 -18.75
CA PHE A 153 22.42 2.70 -17.49
C PHE A 153 21.04 2.07 -17.39
N ASP A 154 20.78 1.39 -16.28
CA ASP A 154 19.45 0.89 -15.97
C ASP A 154 18.54 2.04 -15.55
N VAL A 155 17.28 2.01 -15.96
CA VAL A 155 16.25 2.98 -15.56
C VAL A 155 15.20 2.25 -14.74
N ALA A 156 14.94 2.75 -13.54
CA ALA A 156 14.01 2.16 -12.58
C ALA A 156 12.53 2.43 -12.92
N PHE A 157 12.14 2.14 -14.16
CA PHE A 157 10.77 2.25 -14.64
C PHE A 157 10.35 0.95 -15.33
N LEU A 158 9.11 0.52 -15.13
CA LEU A 158 8.60 -0.69 -15.77
C LEU A 158 8.42 -0.47 -17.27
N ALA A 159 8.68 -1.50 -18.07
CA ALA A 159 8.46 -1.43 -19.52
C ALA A 159 6.97 -1.22 -19.85
N GLY A 160 6.69 -0.34 -20.82
CA GLY A 160 5.33 -0.07 -21.35
C GLY A 160 4.79 1.33 -21.07
N ALA A 161 3.74 1.71 -21.81
CA ALA A 161 2.99 2.94 -21.55
C ALA A 161 2.03 2.71 -20.37
N THR A 162 2.20 3.44 -19.27
CA THR A 162 1.29 3.39 -18.13
C THR A 162 0.10 4.30 -18.40
N ASN A 163 -1.02 3.71 -18.83
CA ASN A 163 -2.30 4.41 -18.86
C ASN A 163 -2.90 4.38 -17.46
N PHE A 164 -3.04 5.54 -16.85
CA PHE A 164 -3.59 5.68 -15.51
C PHE A 164 -5.10 5.93 -15.60
N PHE A 165 -5.90 5.06 -14.99
CA PHE A 165 -7.32 5.32 -14.73
C PHE A 165 -7.54 5.19 -13.22
N LEU A 166 -7.89 6.31 -12.58
CA LEU A 166 -8.18 6.35 -11.15
C LEU A 166 -9.69 6.50 -10.95
N GLY A 167 -10.36 5.38 -10.76
CA GLY A 167 -11.82 5.32 -10.63
C GLY A 167 -12.34 3.94 -11.02
N GLY A 168 -13.55 3.61 -10.58
CA GLY A 168 -14.23 2.40 -11.01
C GLY A 168 -14.57 2.51 -12.49
N ASP A 169 -14.10 1.53 -13.27
CA ASP A 169 -14.60 1.32 -14.63
C ASP A 169 -16.09 1.00 -14.51
N GLY A 170 -16.92 1.88 -15.08
CA GLY A 170 -18.32 1.60 -15.33
C GLY A 170 -18.37 0.50 -16.38
N SER A 171 -18.12 -0.74 -15.96
CA SER A 171 -18.26 -1.89 -16.84
C SER A 171 -19.66 -1.83 -17.41
N THR A 172 -19.73 -1.51 -18.70
CA THR A 172 -20.83 -1.87 -19.57
C THR A 172 -20.83 -3.39 -19.59
N MET A 173 -21.41 -4.00 -18.56
CA MET A 173 -21.69 -5.44 -18.58
C MET A 173 -22.49 -5.69 -19.86
N GLY A 174 -21.87 -6.46 -20.75
CA GLY A 174 -22.47 -6.84 -22.02
C GLY A 174 -23.89 -7.31 -21.78
N ALA A 175 -24.83 -6.68 -22.48
CA ALA A 175 -26.19 -7.17 -22.55
C ALA A 175 -26.15 -8.66 -22.90
N PRO A 176 -26.84 -9.54 -22.14
CA PRO A 176 -26.92 -10.94 -22.53
C PRO A 176 -27.58 -11.00 -23.91
N SER A 177 -26.86 -11.57 -24.88
CA SER A 177 -27.38 -11.87 -26.20
C SER A 177 -28.52 -12.89 -26.06
N MET A 178 -29.75 -12.42 -26.28
CA MET A 178 -30.94 -13.25 -26.32
C MET A 178 -30.88 -14.22 -27.51
N PRO A 179 -31.29 -15.50 -27.35
CA PRO A 179 -31.70 -16.33 -28.46
C PRO A 179 -32.95 -15.72 -29.11
N GLN A 180 -32.95 -15.54 -30.43
CA GLN A 180 -34.13 -15.13 -31.21
C GLN A 180 -35.28 -16.12 -30.97
N GLY A 181 -36.36 -15.68 -30.32
CA GLY A 181 -37.56 -16.52 -30.19
C GLY A 181 -38.71 -16.07 -29.27
N ALA A 182 -38.57 -15.02 -28.46
CA ALA A 182 -39.65 -14.60 -27.56
C ALA A 182 -39.96 -13.09 -27.67
N GLN A 183 -41.21 -12.78 -27.99
CA GLN A 183 -41.74 -11.42 -28.09
C GLN A 183 -41.81 -10.73 -26.71
N GLY A 184 -41.10 -9.61 -26.59
CA GLY A 184 -41.62 -8.37 -26.01
C GLY A 184 -41.79 -8.26 -24.50
N LEU A 185 -40.69 -8.16 -23.75
CA LEU A 185 -40.61 -7.46 -22.45
C LEU A 185 -39.19 -6.86 -22.30
N PRO A 186 -39.02 -5.53 -22.18
CA PRO A 186 -37.71 -4.94 -21.89
C PRO A 186 -37.41 -5.10 -20.40
N LEU A 187 -36.72 -6.17 -20.02
CA LEU A 187 -36.22 -6.38 -18.66
C LEU A 187 -34.80 -5.78 -18.53
N ASN A 188 -34.70 -4.55 -18.05
CA ASN A 188 -33.44 -3.98 -17.56
C ASN A 188 -33.32 -4.30 -16.05
N THR A 189 -32.89 -5.52 -15.72
CA THR A 189 -32.76 -6.03 -14.33
C THR A 189 -31.40 -5.73 -13.67
N GLY A 190 -30.66 -4.75 -14.19
CA GLY A 190 -29.46 -4.23 -13.55
C GLY A 190 -29.75 -2.91 -12.86
N LEU A 191 -29.43 -2.80 -11.57
CA LEU A 191 -29.15 -1.49 -10.96
C LEU A 191 -27.94 -0.93 -11.72
N ASN A 192 -28.16 -0.07 -12.71
CA ASN A 192 -27.08 0.67 -13.35
C ASN A 192 -26.50 1.64 -12.31
N ASP A 193 -25.29 1.34 -11.83
CA ASP A 193 -24.47 2.21 -10.99
C ASP A 193 -23.92 3.37 -11.84
N ASP A 194 -24.80 4.33 -12.18
CA ASP A 194 -24.43 5.55 -12.91
C ASP A 194 -23.68 6.57 -12.01
N SER A 195 -23.36 6.19 -10.77
CA SER A 195 -22.59 7.02 -9.83
C SER A 195 -21.08 6.77 -9.93
N GLY A 196 -20.58 6.50 -11.13
CA GLY A 196 -19.15 6.39 -11.39
C GLY A 196 -18.47 7.67 -10.91
N GLN A 197 -17.57 7.55 -9.93
CA GLN A 197 -16.74 8.65 -9.47
C GLN A 197 -15.67 8.83 -10.55
N TYR A 198 -16.05 9.43 -11.67
CA TYR A 198 -15.18 9.61 -12.82
C TYR A 198 -14.23 10.77 -12.56
N LEU A 199 -12.99 10.44 -12.23
CA LEU A 199 -11.87 11.36 -12.41
C LEU A 199 -10.93 10.69 -13.40
N ASN A 200 -11.27 10.86 -14.67
CA ASN A 200 -10.41 10.50 -15.79
C ASN A 200 -9.13 11.33 -15.72
N PHE A 201 -8.16 10.91 -14.90
CA PHE A 201 -6.75 11.22 -15.13
C PHE A 201 -6.23 10.35 -16.27
N ALA A 202 -6.93 10.34 -17.40
CA ALA A 202 -6.39 9.84 -18.65
C ALA A 202 -5.39 10.89 -19.11
N SER A 203 -4.15 10.80 -18.64
CA SER A 203 -3.06 11.41 -19.37
C SER A 203 -2.91 10.60 -20.65
N ASP A 204 -3.61 11.00 -21.70
CA ASP A 204 -3.32 10.51 -23.04
C ASP A 204 -1.84 10.82 -23.32
N ALA A 205 -1.00 9.79 -23.23
CA ALA A 205 0.42 9.77 -23.58
C ALA A 205 1.41 10.64 -22.75
N LEU A 206 1.38 10.59 -21.41
CA LEU A 206 2.61 10.91 -20.66
C LEU A 206 3.57 9.70 -20.70
N SER A 207 4.47 9.70 -21.67
CA SER A 207 5.54 8.70 -21.80
C SER A 207 6.78 9.16 -21.04
N VAL A 208 7.06 8.50 -19.90
CA VAL A 208 8.27 8.74 -19.10
C VAL A 208 9.54 8.58 -19.96
N TRP A 209 9.51 7.66 -20.93
CA TRP A 209 10.60 7.44 -21.87
C TRP A 209 10.82 8.62 -22.83
N ASP A 210 9.75 9.27 -23.29
CA ASP A 210 9.86 10.42 -24.20
C ASP A 210 10.31 11.69 -23.45
N ASP A 211 9.92 11.83 -22.19
CA ASP A 211 10.44 12.87 -21.29
C ASP A 211 11.93 12.66 -21.01
N LEU A 212 12.33 11.41 -20.72
CA LEU A 212 13.73 11.03 -20.48
C LEU A 212 14.58 11.23 -21.74
N ALA A 213 14.09 10.86 -22.92
CA ALA A 213 14.79 11.07 -24.19
C ALA A 213 15.08 12.55 -24.44
N ARG A 214 14.08 13.43 -24.24
CA ARG A 214 14.23 14.88 -24.40
C ARG A 214 15.19 15.47 -23.38
N ALA A 215 15.15 14.99 -22.14
CA ALA A 215 16.09 15.43 -21.10
C ALA A 215 17.52 15.03 -21.46
N LEU A 216 17.77 13.77 -21.83
CA LEU A 216 19.11 13.28 -22.16
C LEU A 216 19.70 13.96 -23.40
N GLN A 217 18.88 14.30 -24.40
CA GLN A 217 19.32 15.07 -25.56
C GLN A 217 19.90 16.46 -25.21
N LEU A 218 19.52 17.04 -24.07
CA LEU A 218 20.08 18.31 -23.60
C LEU A 218 21.41 18.14 -22.84
N LEU A 219 21.72 16.92 -22.38
CA LEU A 219 22.92 16.62 -21.59
C LEU A 219 24.09 16.11 -22.46
N ILE A 220 23.81 15.54 -23.64
CA ILE A 220 24.85 15.01 -24.54
C ILE A 220 25.50 16.08 -25.42
N SER A 221 26.67 15.78 -25.94
CA SER A 221 27.40 16.59 -26.92
C SER A 221 26.80 16.47 -28.33
N THR A 222 27.26 17.32 -29.26
CA THR A 222 26.85 17.26 -30.68
C THR A 222 27.29 15.99 -31.40
N GLU A 223 28.27 15.27 -30.86
CA GLU A 223 28.79 14.01 -31.41
C GLU A 223 28.31 12.78 -30.64
N GLY A 224 27.52 12.97 -29.58
CA GLY A 224 27.01 11.91 -28.74
C GLY A 224 25.84 11.15 -29.37
N GLU A 225 25.76 9.85 -29.09
CA GLU A 225 24.65 8.99 -29.52
C GLU A 225 23.96 8.37 -28.30
N ILE A 226 22.62 8.38 -28.28
CA ILE A 226 21.81 7.74 -27.25
C ILE A 226 20.90 6.71 -27.90
N ALA A 227 20.82 5.52 -27.33
CA ALA A 227 19.82 4.51 -27.66
C ALA A 227 19.02 4.13 -26.40
N ILE A 228 17.71 4.37 -26.43
CA ILE A 228 16.79 3.98 -25.34
C ILE A 228 16.18 2.63 -25.68
N ASN A 229 16.37 1.65 -24.81
CA ASN A 229 15.77 0.35 -24.94
C ASN A 229 14.71 0.14 -23.84
N GLN A 230 13.46 0.46 -24.17
CA GLN A 230 12.33 0.31 -23.24
C GLN A 230 12.08 -1.17 -22.85
N SER A 231 12.47 -2.12 -23.70
CA SER A 231 12.25 -3.55 -23.45
C SER A 231 13.21 -4.14 -22.42
N SER A 232 14.46 -3.64 -22.38
CA SER A 232 15.45 -3.98 -21.36
C SER A 232 15.48 -2.98 -20.20
N THR A 233 14.62 -1.95 -20.24
CA THR A 233 14.60 -0.84 -19.26
C THR A 233 15.97 -0.15 -19.10
N SER A 234 16.75 -0.06 -20.17
CA SER A 234 18.10 0.48 -20.15
C SER A 234 18.32 1.57 -21.21
N VAL A 235 19.31 2.43 -20.96
CA VAL A 235 19.73 3.51 -21.84
C VAL A 235 21.22 3.35 -22.13
N LEU A 236 21.55 3.20 -23.41
CA LEU A 236 22.93 3.17 -23.89
C LEU A 236 23.34 4.57 -24.33
N VAL A 237 24.47 5.05 -23.81
CA VAL A 237 25.01 6.38 -24.10
C VAL A 237 26.44 6.22 -24.61
N ARG A 238 26.73 6.89 -25.73
CA ARG A 238 28.05 7.02 -26.32
C ARG A 238 28.42 8.49 -26.38
N ASP A 239 29.40 8.94 -25.59
CA ASP A 239 29.82 10.35 -25.63
C ASP A 239 31.22 10.54 -25.01
N LEU A 240 31.71 11.78 -24.94
CA LEU A 240 32.89 12.10 -24.15
C LEU A 240 32.64 11.81 -22.66
N PRO A 241 33.67 11.44 -21.89
CA PRO A 241 33.51 10.91 -20.53
C PRO A 241 32.83 11.89 -19.57
N GLN A 242 33.09 13.19 -19.75
CA GLN A 242 32.46 14.26 -18.96
C GLN A 242 30.94 14.31 -19.13
N TYR A 243 30.41 14.05 -20.33
CA TYR A 243 28.98 14.04 -20.60
C TYR A 243 28.33 12.74 -20.14
N VAL A 244 29.03 11.60 -20.32
CA VAL A 244 28.59 10.31 -19.77
C VAL A 244 28.46 10.37 -18.25
N GLN A 245 29.40 11.03 -17.55
CA GLN A 245 29.31 11.25 -16.10
C GLN A 245 28.11 12.13 -15.71
N GLN A 246 27.81 13.19 -16.46
CA GLN A 246 26.62 14.03 -16.21
C GLN A 246 25.32 13.24 -16.38
N VAL A 247 25.25 12.41 -17.43
CA VAL A 247 24.10 11.53 -17.67
C VAL A 247 23.97 10.49 -16.56
N ARG A 248 25.09 9.89 -16.11
CA ARG A 248 25.13 8.97 -14.97
C ARG A 248 24.53 9.60 -13.71
N GLU A 249 24.98 10.79 -13.34
CA GLU A 249 24.47 11.50 -12.16
C GLU A 249 22.98 11.84 -12.28
N TYR A 250 22.53 12.26 -13.46
CA TYR A 250 21.13 12.53 -13.72
C TYR A 250 20.27 11.26 -13.59
N LEU A 251 20.66 10.16 -14.23
CA LEU A 251 19.93 8.89 -14.19
C LEU A 251 19.92 8.28 -12.78
N MET A 252 21.02 8.36 -12.04
CA MET A 252 21.06 7.97 -10.63
C MET A 252 20.05 8.75 -9.78
N GLN A 253 19.96 10.08 -9.97
CA GLN A 253 18.97 10.89 -9.26
C GLN A 253 17.53 10.57 -9.68
N GLN A 254 17.28 10.29 -10.96
CA GLN A 254 15.95 9.88 -11.43
C GLN A 254 15.57 8.51 -10.85
N ASN A 255 16.47 7.54 -10.88
CA ASN A 255 16.26 6.22 -10.31
C ASN A 255 15.99 6.30 -8.81
N GLU A 256 16.72 7.12 -8.06
CA GLU A 256 16.44 7.32 -6.63
C GLU A 256 15.03 7.88 -6.41
N ARG A 257 14.56 8.80 -7.27
CA ARG A 257 13.21 9.36 -7.16
C ARG A 257 12.12 8.35 -7.53
N LEU A 258 12.34 7.54 -8.56
CA LEU A 258 11.38 6.54 -9.07
C LEU A 258 11.28 5.31 -8.16
N THR A 259 12.39 4.90 -7.52
CA THR A 259 12.47 3.71 -6.66
C THR A 259 11.96 3.93 -5.23
N ARG A 260 11.70 5.19 -4.84
CA ARG A 260 11.10 5.49 -3.53
C ARG A 260 9.79 4.73 -3.39
N GLN A 261 9.64 4.06 -2.27
CA GLN A 261 8.43 3.30 -1.94
C GLN A 261 7.68 3.98 -0.81
N VAL A 262 6.36 3.89 -0.88
CA VAL A 262 5.45 4.38 0.16
C VAL A 262 4.55 3.23 0.58
N ALA A 263 4.59 2.90 1.86
CA ALA A 263 3.56 2.11 2.51
C ALA A 263 2.46 3.05 3.01
N VAL A 264 1.20 2.71 2.77
CA VAL A 264 0.06 3.46 3.29
C VAL A 264 -0.84 2.52 4.06
N ASP A 265 -1.06 2.86 5.33
CA ASP A 265 -2.06 2.22 6.17
C ASP A 265 -3.34 3.05 6.10
N VAL A 266 -4.45 2.40 5.75
CA VAL A 266 -5.78 3.02 5.70
C VAL A 266 -6.67 2.38 6.75
N GLN A 267 -7.43 3.19 7.47
CA GLN A 267 -8.38 2.72 8.48
C GLN A 267 -9.71 3.40 8.25
N VAL A 268 -10.77 2.61 8.12
CA VAL A 268 -12.15 3.12 8.01
C VAL A 268 -12.89 2.77 9.28
N ILE A 269 -13.39 3.80 9.97
CA ILE A 269 -14.08 3.67 11.24
C ILE A 269 -15.48 4.25 11.07
N ASP A 270 -16.49 3.44 11.35
CA ASP A 270 -17.88 3.86 11.41
C ASP A 270 -18.30 4.05 12.87
N VAL A 271 -18.77 5.25 13.20
CA VAL A 271 -19.25 5.60 14.54
C VAL A 271 -20.76 5.73 14.48
N THR A 272 -21.48 4.88 15.20
CA THR A 272 -22.93 4.95 15.36
C THR A 272 -23.26 5.59 16.71
N PHE A 273 -23.98 6.70 16.70
CA PHE A 273 -24.31 7.42 17.93
C PHE A 273 -25.47 6.76 18.67
N ASN A 274 -25.35 6.68 20.00
CA ASN A 274 -26.40 6.12 20.87
C ASN A 274 -27.52 7.12 21.16
N ASP A 275 -27.22 8.43 21.08
CA ASP A 275 -28.18 9.51 21.33
C ASP A 275 -28.80 9.99 20.01
N SER A 276 -30.13 10.13 20.00
CA SER A 276 -30.90 10.67 18.87
C SER A 276 -30.62 12.15 18.57
N THR A 277 -30.01 12.89 19.49
CA THR A 277 -29.68 14.32 19.34
C THR A 277 -28.26 14.57 18.83
N GLN A 278 -27.36 13.60 18.98
CA GLN A 278 -25.99 13.70 18.50
C GLN A 278 -25.90 13.21 17.06
N SER A 279 -25.49 14.09 16.15
CA SER A 279 -25.36 13.79 14.72
C SER A 279 -23.92 13.77 14.20
N ALA A 280 -22.96 14.17 15.02
CA ALA A 280 -21.55 14.30 14.67
C ALA A 280 -20.64 13.98 15.86
N VAL A 281 -19.41 13.60 15.57
CA VAL A 281 -18.32 13.49 16.53
C VAL A 281 -17.98 14.89 17.04
N ASP A 282 -18.00 15.04 18.36
CA ASP A 282 -17.53 16.27 19.00
C ASP A 282 -16.01 16.20 19.19
N TRP A 283 -15.29 16.89 18.32
CA TRP A 283 -13.83 16.96 18.32
C TRP A 283 -13.26 17.79 19.47
N ASP A 284 -14.01 18.78 19.98
CA ASP A 284 -13.59 19.62 21.10
C ASP A 284 -13.56 18.80 22.40
N LEU A 285 -14.55 17.92 22.59
CA LEU A 285 -14.58 16.98 23.71
C LEU A 285 -13.46 15.93 23.62
N ILE A 286 -13.13 15.44 22.42
CA ILE A 286 -12.00 14.51 22.21
C ILE A 286 -10.67 15.21 22.51
N TYR A 287 -10.51 16.46 22.07
CA TYR A 287 -9.31 17.24 22.37
C TYR A 287 -9.11 17.40 23.88
N GLN A 288 -10.14 17.84 24.61
CA GLN A 288 -10.06 18.02 26.07
C GLN A 288 -9.77 16.70 26.82
N ALA A 289 -10.34 15.59 26.34
CA ALA A 289 -10.10 14.26 26.92
C ALA A 289 -8.68 13.74 26.65
N THR A 290 -8.04 14.17 25.56
CA THR A 290 -6.71 13.70 25.14
C THR A 290 -5.58 14.64 25.56
N GLU A 291 -5.84 15.94 25.76
CA GLU A 291 -4.90 16.95 26.29
C GLU A 291 -4.40 16.55 27.69
N ALA A 292 -5.27 15.99 28.54
CA ALA A 292 -4.91 15.48 29.87
C ALA A 292 -3.92 14.30 29.85
N SER A 293 -3.77 13.63 28.69
CA SER A 293 -2.89 12.47 28.52
C SER A 293 -1.58 12.77 27.79
N GLY A 294 -1.40 13.99 27.26
CA GLY A 294 -0.18 14.41 26.55
C GLY A 294 0.13 13.66 25.24
N ALA A 295 -0.75 12.78 24.78
CA ALA A 295 -0.53 11.91 23.61
C ALA A 295 -1.02 12.51 22.28
N PHE A 296 -1.79 13.59 22.33
CA PHE A 296 -2.28 14.34 21.17
C PHE A 296 -2.01 15.82 21.36
N ASN A 297 -1.44 16.48 20.34
CA ASN A 297 -1.46 17.92 20.18
C ASN A 297 -2.34 18.19 18.95
N LEU A 298 -3.66 18.26 19.11
CA LEU A 298 -4.49 18.85 18.05
C LEU A 298 -4.24 20.35 18.10
N GLY A 299 -3.77 20.93 17.00
CA GLY A 299 -3.52 22.36 16.91
C GLY A 299 -4.80 23.15 17.21
N SER A 300 -4.64 24.37 17.72
CA SER A 300 -5.71 25.29 18.16
C SER A 300 -6.66 25.80 17.05
N HIS A 301 -6.74 25.12 15.90
CA HIS A 301 -7.53 25.51 14.75
C HIS A 301 -8.94 24.87 14.70
N VAL A 302 -9.25 23.90 15.57
CA VAL A 302 -10.58 23.24 15.62
C VAL A 302 -11.66 24.16 16.19
N GLY A 303 -11.33 25.04 17.13
CA GLY A 303 -12.28 25.90 17.84
C GLY A 303 -12.93 27.04 17.04
N GLN A 304 -12.65 27.18 15.74
CA GLN A 304 -13.24 28.22 14.88
C GLN A 304 -14.28 27.71 13.86
N LEU A 305 -14.49 26.40 13.72
CA LEU A 305 -15.33 25.82 12.65
C LEU A 305 -16.74 25.41 13.10
N SER A 306 -17.07 25.48 14.39
CA SER A 306 -18.36 25.02 14.94
C SER A 306 -19.52 26.00 14.79
N ARG A 307 -19.36 27.15 14.09
CA ARG A 307 -20.41 28.18 14.00
C ARG A 307 -21.35 28.09 12.79
N ASP A 308 -21.05 27.29 11.76
CA ASP A 308 -21.81 27.38 10.49
C ASP A 308 -22.20 26.05 9.82
N GLY A 309 -22.28 24.95 10.58
CA GLY A 309 -22.98 23.73 10.14
C GLY A 309 -22.34 22.91 9.00
N LEU A 310 -21.16 23.30 8.49
CA LEU A 310 -20.37 22.49 7.56
C LEU A 310 -18.93 22.37 8.09
N SER A 311 -18.63 21.27 8.77
CA SER A 311 -17.31 20.98 9.36
C SER A 311 -16.52 20.04 8.44
N LEU A 312 -15.59 20.59 7.66
CA LEU A 312 -14.50 19.84 7.03
C LEU A 312 -13.20 20.23 7.76
N GLY A 313 -12.75 19.37 8.68
CA GLY A 313 -11.50 19.54 9.42
C GLY A 313 -10.40 18.59 8.92
N TYR A 314 -9.15 19.07 8.85
CA TYR A 314 -7.96 18.24 8.60
C TYR A 314 -6.98 18.46 9.75
N GLU A 315 -6.43 17.40 10.34
CA GLU A 315 -5.55 17.48 11.51
C GLU A 315 -4.35 16.52 11.38
N ARG A 316 -3.22 16.89 12.01
CA ARG A 316 -1.91 16.25 11.88
C ARG A 316 -1.53 15.53 13.17
N LEU A 317 -1.55 14.19 13.18
CA LEU A 317 -1.15 13.39 14.35
C LEU A 317 0.35 13.04 14.30
N GLN A 318 1.10 13.39 15.35
CA GLN A 318 2.52 12.99 15.49
C GLN A 318 2.64 11.56 16.04
N GLY A 319 3.40 10.70 15.33
CA GLY A 319 3.83 9.38 15.78
C GLY A 319 3.06 8.18 15.17
N PRO A 320 3.72 7.02 14.97
CA PRO A 320 3.08 5.85 14.38
C PRO A 320 2.08 5.24 15.36
N MET A 321 0.80 5.47 15.12
CA MET A 321 -0.32 4.69 15.68
C MET A 321 -0.59 4.78 17.20
N ALA A 322 0.20 5.53 17.97
CA ALA A 322 -0.02 5.69 19.42
C ALA A 322 -1.34 6.42 19.77
N GLY A 323 -1.83 7.28 18.87
CA GLY A 323 -3.05 8.05 19.07
C GLY A 323 -4.35 7.32 18.70
N SER A 324 -4.32 6.29 17.84
CA SER A 324 -5.56 5.69 17.35
C SER A 324 -6.33 4.99 18.48
N GLN A 325 -5.66 4.27 19.38
CA GLN A 325 -6.33 3.57 20.48
C GLN A 325 -7.01 4.51 21.48
N LEU A 326 -6.42 5.68 21.75
CA LEU A 326 -7.02 6.70 22.61
C LEU A 326 -8.19 7.39 21.93
N LEU A 327 -8.06 7.70 20.64
CA LEU A 327 -9.16 8.22 19.82
C LEU A 327 -10.33 7.22 19.80
N LEU A 328 -10.07 5.93 19.54
CA LEU A 328 -11.09 4.89 19.56
C LEU A 328 -11.81 4.81 20.91
N ARG A 329 -11.08 4.95 22.03
CA ARG A 329 -11.68 4.98 23.36
C ARG A 329 -12.55 6.23 23.58
N ALA A 330 -12.09 7.40 23.16
CA ALA A 330 -12.87 8.64 23.26
C ALA A 330 -14.13 8.59 22.38
N LEU A 331 -14.01 8.09 21.15
CA LEU A 331 -15.15 7.86 20.24
C LEU A 331 -16.14 6.84 20.83
N SER A 332 -15.65 5.81 21.51
CA SER A 332 -16.49 4.80 22.16
C SER A 332 -17.34 5.33 23.31
N GLN A 333 -16.96 6.47 23.90
CA GLN A 333 -17.77 7.14 24.93
C GLN A 333 -18.96 7.89 24.32
N GLN A 334 -18.84 8.35 23.06
CA GLN A 334 -19.87 9.10 22.35
C GLN A 334 -20.81 8.19 21.53
N GLY A 335 -20.34 7.01 21.11
CA GLY A 335 -21.13 6.07 20.31
C GLY A 335 -20.52 4.67 20.23
N VAL A 336 -21.19 3.77 19.53
CA VAL A 336 -20.65 2.45 19.18
C VAL A 336 -19.70 2.62 18.01
N VAL A 337 -18.44 2.24 18.21
CA VAL A 337 -17.39 2.31 17.19
C VAL A 337 -17.26 0.95 16.52
N GLU A 338 -17.46 0.90 15.22
CA GLU A 338 -17.23 -0.26 14.36
C GLU A 338 -16.05 0.02 13.44
N ILE A 339 -15.03 -0.84 13.50
CA ILE A 339 -13.90 -0.78 12.58
C ILE A 339 -14.30 -1.60 11.35
N SER A 340 -14.55 -0.91 10.24
CA SER A 340 -14.98 -1.57 9.00
C SER A 340 -13.81 -2.29 8.32
N ASN A 341 -12.69 -1.59 8.08
CA ASN A 341 -11.58 -2.12 7.27
C ASN A 341 -10.23 -1.48 7.63
N HIS A 342 -9.15 -2.28 7.57
CA HIS A 342 -7.73 -1.86 7.75
C HIS A 342 -6.81 -2.36 6.62
N PRO A 343 -6.98 -1.91 5.38
CA PRO A 343 -6.08 -2.30 4.30
C PRO A 343 -4.72 -1.61 4.44
N ARG A 344 -3.66 -2.37 4.14
CA ARG A 344 -2.28 -1.88 4.06
C ARG A 344 -1.76 -2.13 2.66
N LEU A 345 -1.14 -1.11 2.06
CA LEU A 345 -0.69 -1.16 0.68
C LEU A 345 0.71 -0.58 0.56
N VAL A 346 1.55 -1.19 -0.26
CA VAL A 346 2.87 -0.65 -0.63
C VAL A 346 2.85 -0.34 -2.12
N THR A 347 3.35 0.84 -2.48
CA THR A 347 3.45 1.26 -3.87
C THR A 347 4.71 2.08 -4.10
N LEU A 348 5.12 2.17 -5.37
CA LEU A 348 6.20 3.04 -5.80
C LEU A 348 5.74 4.49 -5.86
N ASN A 349 6.70 5.40 -5.79
CA ASN A 349 6.48 6.82 -5.96
C ASN A 349 5.90 7.10 -7.36
N ASN A 350 4.87 7.95 -7.41
CA ASN A 350 4.18 8.32 -8.65
C ASN A 350 3.55 7.13 -9.41
N GLN A 351 3.20 6.04 -8.70
CA GLN A 351 2.53 4.87 -9.26
C GLN A 351 1.17 4.63 -8.58
N ILE A 352 0.14 4.40 -9.40
CA ILE A 352 -1.20 4.06 -8.90
C ILE A 352 -1.18 2.63 -8.38
N SER A 353 -1.77 2.45 -7.21
CA SER A 353 -1.99 1.16 -6.59
C SER A 353 -3.47 0.99 -6.28
N LYS A 354 -4.00 -0.22 -6.45
CA LYS A 354 -5.41 -0.56 -6.28
C LYS A 354 -5.56 -1.80 -5.41
N ILE A 355 -6.52 -1.77 -4.49
CA ILE A 355 -6.94 -2.92 -3.70
C ILE A 355 -8.47 -3.04 -3.76
N ILE A 356 -8.96 -4.25 -3.98
CA ILE A 356 -10.39 -4.60 -4.03
C ILE A 356 -10.62 -5.80 -3.12
N LEU A 357 -11.54 -5.66 -2.17
CA LEU A 357 -12.07 -6.74 -1.35
C LEU A 357 -13.57 -6.76 -1.57
N GLU A 358 -14.07 -7.70 -2.37
CA GLU A 358 -15.49 -7.81 -2.75
C GLU A 358 -16.08 -9.15 -2.31
N ASP A 359 -17.31 -9.08 -1.82
CA ASP A 359 -18.20 -10.21 -1.58
C ASP A 359 -19.34 -10.19 -2.61
N ASN A 360 -19.62 -11.37 -3.18
CA ASN A 360 -20.66 -11.58 -4.17
C ASN A 360 -21.82 -12.36 -3.56
N VAL A 361 -23.00 -11.75 -3.47
CA VAL A 361 -24.22 -12.44 -3.04
C VAL A 361 -25.14 -12.63 -4.23
N THR A 362 -25.55 -13.88 -4.46
CA THR A 362 -26.52 -14.21 -5.52
C THR A 362 -27.94 -14.08 -4.98
N TYR A 363 -28.86 -13.61 -5.82
CA TYR A 363 -30.27 -13.45 -5.47
C TYR A 363 -31.18 -13.73 -6.66
N LEU A 364 -32.45 -13.97 -6.42
CA LEU A 364 -33.43 -14.18 -7.50
C LEU A 364 -33.86 -12.82 -8.10
N ALA A 365 -33.23 -12.41 -9.19
CA ALA A 365 -33.48 -11.11 -9.81
C ALA A 365 -34.78 -11.06 -10.62
N SER A 366 -35.16 -12.18 -11.23
CA SER A 366 -36.43 -12.30 -11.95
C SER A 366 -36.99 -13.72 -11.86
N ALA A 367 -38.31 -13.80 -11.74
CA ALA A 367 -39.08 -15.03 -11.78
C ALA A 367 -40.28 -14.81 -12.71
N GLY A 368 -40.54 -15.78 -13.58
CA GLY A 368 -41.69 -15.76 -14.50
C GLY A 368 -42.12 -17.18 -14.88
N SER A 369 -43.24 -17.30 -15.57
CA SER A 369 -43.71 -18.58 -16.09
C SER A 369 -44.07 -18.45 -17.58
N SER A 370 -43.74 -19.46 -18.37
CA SER A 370 -44.17 -19.59 -19.76
C SER A 370 -45.12 -20.77 -19.86
N SER A 371 -46.34 -20.53 -20.36
CA SER A 371 -47.35 -21.58 -20.56
C SER A 371 -47.48 -21.87 -22.05
N THR A 372 -47.18 -23.11 -22.44
CA THR A 372 -47.39 -23.56 -23.83
C THR A 372 -48.56 -24.55 -23.83
N ALA A 373 -49.54 -24.32 -24.72
CA ALA A 373 -50.72 -25.16 -24.79
C ALA A 373 -50.35 -26.64 -24.99
N ASN A 374 -51.00 -27.54 -24.24
CA ASN A 374 -50.81 -29.00 -24.22
C ASN A 374 -49.49 -29.57 -23.65
N VAL A 375 -48.53 -28.76 -23.17
CA VAL A 375 -47.26 -29.28 -22.61
C VAL A 375 -46.94 -28.83 -21.17
N GLY A 376 -47.78 -28.00 -20.55
CA GLY A 376 -47.63 -27.55 -19.16
C GLY A 376 -47.01 -26.16 -19.00
N SER A 377 -46.83 -25.74 -17.75
CA SER A 377 -46.14 -24.48 -17.39
C SER A 377 -44.67 -24.76 -17.12
N ASN A 378 -43.78 -23.92 -17.65
CA ASN A 378 -42.35 -23.94 -17.32
C ASN A 378 -41.98 -22.67 -16.55
N ASP A 379 -41.44 -22.85 -15.35
CA ASP A 379 -40.98 -21.75 -14.50
C ASP A 379 -39.58 -21.31 -14.93
N LEU A 380 -39.40 -19.99 -15.05
CA LEU A 380 -38.14 -19.34 -15.41
C LEU A 380 -37.63 -18.56 -14.20
N LEU A 381 -36.44 -18.92 -13.72
CA LEU A 381 -35.74 -18.23 -12.63
C LEU A 381 -34.42 -17.66 -13.16
N ILE A 382 -34.23 -16.35 -13.02
CA ILE A 382 -33.02 -15.65 -13.46
C ILE A 382 -32.29 -15.14 -12.22
N PRO A 383 -31.10 -15.67 -11.90
CA PRO A 383 -30.29 -15.16 -10.79
C PRO A 383 -29.64 -13.82 -11.16
N GLY A 384 -29.54 -12.93 -10.17
CA GLY A 384 -28.68 -11.75 -10.18
C GLY A 384 -27.56 -11.89 -9.17
N VAL A 385 -26.54 -11.03 -9.28
CA VAL A 385 -25.43 -10.97 -8.32
C VAL A 385 -25.29 -9.53 -7.84
N VAL A 386 -25.30 -9.33 -6.53
CA VAL A 386 -24.95 -8.06 -5.91
C VAL A 386 -23.52 -8.13 -5.38
N ARG A 387 -22.70 -7.14 -5.74
CA ARG A 387 -21.32 -7.01 -5.29
C ARG A 387 -21.22 -5.91 -4.25
N THR A 388 -20.68 -6.24 -3.09
CA THR A 388 -20.43 -5.31 -1.98
C THR A 388 -19.02 -5.54 -1.46
N GLY A 389 -18.43 -4.55 -0.79
CA GLY A 389 -17.05 -4.63 -0.35
C GLY A 389 -16.33 -3.28 -0.39
N PHE A 390 -15.01 -3.34 -0.34
CA PHE A 390 -14.11 -2.21 -0.24
C PHE A 390 -13.19 -2.12 -1.46
N GLU A 391 -13.15 -0.94 -2.08
CA GLU A 391 -12.19 -0.57 -3.11
C GLU A 391 -11.37 0.63 -2.65
N LEU A 392 -10.07 0.61 -2.94
CA LEU A 392 -9.17 1.75 -2.74
C LEU A 392 -8.20 1.85 -3.90
N TYR A 393 -8.09 3.06 -4.43
CA TYR A 393 -7.08 3.48 -5.37
C TYR A 393 -6.25 4.58 -4.73
N LEU A 394 -4.94 4.48 -4.86
CA LEU A 394 -3.99 5.35 -4.20
C LEU A 394 -2.85 5.72 -5.15
N LEU A 395 -2.57 7.01 -5.26
CA LEU A 395 -1.42 7.57 -5.97
C LEU A 395 -0.60 8.43 -5.00
N PRO A 396 0.59 7.98 -4.55
CA PRO A 396 1.47 8.78 -3.74
C PRO A 396 2.52 9.52 -4.57
N LYS A 397 2.94 10.69 -4.08
CA LYS A 397 4.09 11.44 -4.56
C LYS A 397 4.93 11.90 -3.37
N VAL A 398 6.17 11.43 -3.28
CA VAL A 398 7.12 11.79 -2.23
C VAL A 398 7.83 13.09 -2.57
N ALA A 399 7.80 14.06 -1.66
CA ALA A 399 8.54 15.31 -1.77
C ALA A 399 8.92 15.82 -0.36
N ASN A 400 10.21 16.12 -0.12
CA ASN A 400 10.69 16.74 1.13
C ASN A 400 10.14 16.08 2.43
N ASP A 401 10.27 14.76 2.56
CA ASP A 401 9.73 13.94 3.67
C ASP A 401 8.21 13.98 3.88
N GLN A 402 7.49 14.62 2.95
CA GLN A 402 6.05 14.59 2.83
C GLN A 402 5.64 13.66 1.69
N VAL A 403 4.43 13.14 1.82
CA VAL A 403 3.76 12.34 0.82
C VAL A 403 2.48 13.07 0.41
N LEU A 404 2.46 13.53 -0.83
CA LEU A 404 1.23 13.92 -1.50
C LEU A 404 0.45 12.64 -1.80
N LEU A 405 -0.74 12.50 -1.25
CA LEU A 405 -1.61 11.34 -1.48
C LEU A 405 -2.83 11.80 -2.26
N GLN A 406 -3.10 11.13 -3.37
CA GLN A 406 -4.39 11.15 -4.02
C GLN A 406 -5.07 9.81 -3.79
N LEU A 407 -6.26 9.84 -3.22
CA LEU A 407 -6.98 8.66 -2.76
C LEU A 407 -8.40 8.68 -3.31
N SER A 408 -8.83 7.52 -3.81
CA SER A 408 -10.22 7.25 -4.19
C SER A 408 -10.63 5.94 -3.53
N THR A 409 -11.65 5.93 -2.68
CA THR A 409 -12.13 4.70 -2.03
C THR A 409 -13.65 4.59 -2.10
N SER A 410 -14.14 3.36 -2.23
CA SER A 410 -15.55 3.01 -2.25
C SER A 410 -15.78 1.88 -1.25
N LEU A 411 -16.62 2.11 -0.25
CA LEU A 411 -17.09 1.11 0.70
C LEU A 411 -18.55 0.81 0.41
N SER A 412 -18.89 -0.46 0.33
CA SER A 412 -20.25 -0.92 0.05
C SER A 412 -20.61 -2.11 0.92
N ASP A 413 -21.85 -2.15 1.38
CA ASP A 413 -22.36 -3.15 2.30
C ASP A 413 -23.79 -3.55 1.93
N LEU A 414 -24.11 -4.84 2.06
CA LEU A 414 -25.43 -5.40 1.78
C LEU A 414 -26.27 -5.35 3.06
N LYS A 415 -27.25 -4.46 3.10
CA LYS A 415 -28.07 -4.26 4.31
C LYS A 415 -29.10 -5.37 4.50
N ASN A 416 -29.77 -5.77 3.43
CA ASN A 416 -30.81 -6.79 3.45
C ASN A 416 -31.20 -7.19 2.02
N ILE A 417 -31.78 -8.37 1.89
CA ILE A 417 -32.46 -8.82 0.67
C ILE A 417 -33.94 -8.91 1.00
N ASN A 418 -34.74 -8.03 0.40
CA ASN A 418 -36.20 -8.06 0.58
C ASN A 418 -36.83 -8.95 -0.49
N GLU A 419 -38.00 -9.50 -0.18
CA GLU A 419 -38.81 -10.24 -1.15
C GLU A 419 -39.98 -9.38 -1.61
N VAL A 420 -40.23 -9.39 -2.91
CA VAL A 420 -41.39 -8.72 -3.52
C VAL A 420 -42.13 -9.77 -4.33
N SER A 421 -43.41 -9.98 -4.01
CA SER A 421 -44.26 -10.95 -4.69
C SER A 421 -45.31 -10.26 -5.56
N SER A 422 -45.60 -10.83 -6.73
CA SER A 422 -46.68 -10.42 -7.62
C SER A 422 -47.44 -11.67 -8.10
N GLY A 423 -48.61 -11.93 -7.53
CA GLY A 423 -49.30 -13.21 -7.74
C GLY A 423 -48.54 -14.37 -7.10
N ASP A 424 -48.27 -15.44 -7.86
CA ASP A 424 -47.53 -16.63 -7.41
C ASP A 424 -46.01 -16.51 -7.59
N THR A 425 -45.51 -15.42 -8.18
CA THR A 425 -44.07 -15.20 -8.39
C THR A 425 -43.49 -14.29 -7.32
N THR A 426 -42.29 -14.64 -6.83
CA THR A 426 -41.53 -13.86 -5.85
C THR A 426 -40.15 -13.57 -6.43
N ILE A 427 -39.72 -12.31 -6.32
CA ILE A 427 -38.36 -11.87 -6.63
C ILE A 427 -37.67 -11.35 -5.36
N GLN A 428 -36.35 -11.32 -5.40
CA GLN A 428 -35.51 -10.77 -4.35
C GLN A 428 -34.93 -9.42 -4.79
N THR A 429 -34.98 -8.42 -3.92
CA THR A 429 -34.46 -7.08 -4.15
C THR A 429 -33.44 -6.73 -3.07
N PRO A 430 -32.12 -6.78 -3.37
CA PRO A 430 -31.07 -6.41 -2.43
C PRO A 430 -31.07 -4.89 -2.19
N GLN A 431 -30.85 -4.50 -0.93
CA GLN A 431 -30.63 -3.11 -0.52
C GLN A 431 -29.18 -2.95 -0.08
N THR A 432 -28.41 -2.11 -0.78
CA THR A 432 -26.99 -1.85 -0.47
C THR A 432 -26.79 -0.42 0.03
N SER A 433 -25.85 -0.23 0.94
CA SER A 433 -25.31 1.09 1.31
C SER A 433 -23.95 1.27 0.66
N ARG A 434 -23.66 2.44 0.09
CA ARG A 434 -22.36 2.75 -0.53
C ARG A 434 -21.85 4.10 -0.03
N LYS A 435 -20.54 4.21 0.22
CA LYS A 435 -19.83 5.42 0.66
C LYS A 435 -18.61 5.57 -0.24
N LYS A 436 -18.50 6.68 -0.96
CA LYS A 436 -17.40 6.95 -1.90
C LYS A 436 -16.64 8.20 -1.44
N PHE A 437 -15.31 8.14 -1.41
CA PHE A 437 -14.43 9.21 -0.97
C PHE A 437 -13.38 9.47 -2.05
N PHE A 438 -13.20 10.73 -2.42
CA PHE A 438 -12.09 11.15 -3.28
C PHE A 438 -11.42 12.39 -2.68
N MET A 439 -10.09 12.36 -2.54
CA MET A 439 -9.35 13.48 -1.97
C MET A 439 -7.90 13.53 -2.44
N LYS A 440 -7.31 14.71 -2.28
CA LYS A 440 -5.87 14.95 -2.38
C LYS A 440 -5.40 15.63 -1.10
N ALA A 441 -4.39 15.08 -0.45
CA ALA A 441 -3.86 15.61 0.79
C ALA A 441 -2.33 15.52 0.84
N ILE A 442 -1.71 16.34 1.66
CA ILE A 442 -0.28 16.28 1.96
C ILE A 442 -0.17 15.75 3.38
N VAL A 443 0.56 14.65 3.55
CA VAL A 443 0.74 14.01 4.86
C VAL A 443 2.22 13.75 5.05
N GLN A 444 2.73 13.95 6.26
CA GLN A 444 4.15 13.75 6.53
C GLN A 444 4.44 12.29 6.80
N ASN A 445 5.71 11.91 6.65
CA ASN A 445 6.15 10.56 6.92
C ASN A 445 5.81 10.13 8.37
N GLN A 446 5.14 8.98 8.51
CA GLN A 446 4.73 8.37 9.79
C GLN A 446 3.68 9.16 10.59
N GLU A 447 3.11 10.21 10.02
CA GLU A 447 2.00 10.93 10.63
C GLU A 447 0.67 10.43 10.07
N SER A 448 -0.39 10.61 10.86
CA SER A 448 -1.73 10.20 10.43
C SER A 448 -2.56 11.42 10.10
N LEU A 449 -3.23 11.36 8.94
CA LEU A 449 -4.28 12.29 8.54
C LEU A 449 -5.63 11.64 8.86
N LEU A 450 -6.43 12.34 9.67
CA LEU A 450 -7.81 11.96 9.95
C LEU A 450 -8.75 12.81 9.10
N ILE A 451 -9.68 12.15 8.40
CA ILE A 451 -10.77 12.79 7.67
C ILE A 451 -12.09 12.37 8.31
N SER A 452 -12.91 13.36 8.67
CA SER A 452 -14.29 13.23 9.16
C SER A 452 -15.23 13.93 8.17
N GLY A 453 -16.50 13.51 8.08
CA GLY A 453 -17.50 14.35 7.40
C GLY A 453 -18.60 13.68 6.61
N LEU A 454 -18.73 12.35 6.59
CA LEU A 454 -19.89 11.70 6.00
C LEU A 454 -20.89 11.31 7.09
N GLN A 455 -21.83 12.21 7.37
CA GLN A 455 -22.93 11.97 8.29
C GLN A 455 -24.10 11.33 7.54
N ASN A 456 -24.67 10.27 8.11
CA ASN A 456 -25.89 9.65 7.63
C ASN A 456 -26.91 9.64 8.77
N SER A 457 -28.11 10.19 8.51
CA SER A 457 -29.23 10.15 9.45
C SER A 457 -30.33 9.29 8.85
N ARG A 458 -30.71 8.22 9.55
CA ARG A 458 -31.85 7.38 9.19
C ARG A 458 -32.93 7.54 10.23
N SER A 459 -34.15 7.84 9.79
CA SER A 459 -35.32 7.85 10.68
C SER A 459 -36.29 6.73 10.30
N HIS A 460 -36.58 5.87 11.26
CA HIS A 460 -37.61 4.84 11.14
C HIS A 460 -38.85 5.26 11.93
N TYR A 461 -39.99 5.29 11.23
CA TYR A 461 -41.30 5.50 11.82
C TYR A 461 -41.97 4.15 12.04
N GLN A 462 -42.11 3.76 13.31
CA GLN A 462 -42.86 2.57 13.67
C GLN A 462 -44.27 2.99 14.08
N TYR A 463 -45.25 2.57 13.28
CA TYR A 463 -46.67 2.77 13.58
C TYR A 463 -47.18 1.55 14.33
N ASP A 464 -47.53 1.71 15.61
CA ASP A 464 -48.29 0.68 16.31
C ASP A 464 -49.74 0.71 15.80
N ARG A 465 -50.12 -0.31 15.03
CA ARG A 465 -51.46 -0.43 14.41
C ARG A 465 -52.44 -1.26 15.25
N SER A 466 -52.13 -1.57 16.51
CA SER A 466 -53.04 -2.26 17.43
C SER A 466 -54.41 -1.55 17.56
N LEU A 467 -55.49 -2.32 17.73
CA LEU A 467 -56.83 -1.77 17.96
C LEU A 467 -56.87 -0.83 19.18
N MET A 468 -56.08 -1.15 20.21
CA MET A 468 -56.01 -0.35 21.43
C MET A 468 -55.21 0.95 21.24
N SER A 469 -54.15 0.95 20.42
CA SER A 469 -53.38 2.15 20.11
C SER A 469 -54.19 3.16 19.30
N ARG A 470 -55.08 2.70 18.41
CA ARG A 470 -55.97 3.57 17.61
C ARG A 470 -57.04 4.30 18.44
N ILE A 471 -57.51 3.68 19.53
CA ILE A 471 -58.54 4.26 20.42
C ILE A 471 -57.92 5.32 21.36
N LEU A 472 -56.64 5.16 21.72
CA LEU A 472 -55.91 6.06 22.63
C LEU A 472 -55.10 7.17 21.92
N GLY A 473 -55.40 7.46 20.65
CA GLY A 473 -54.77 8.57 19.91
C GLY A 473 -53.49 8.21 19.15
N GLY A 474 -53.09 6.93 19.10
CA GLY A 474 -51.94 6.42 18.37
C GLY A 474 -50.60 6.75 19.02
N SER A 475 -49.77 5.74 19.29
CA SER A 475 -48.37 5.97 19.65
C SER A 475 -47.51 5.99 18.38
N ARG A 476 -46.83 7.12 18.14
CA ARG A 476 -45.82 7.24 17.08
C ARG A 476 -44.46 7.13 17.72
N SER A 477 -43.79 6.00 17.55
CA SER A 477 -42.38 5.87 17.92
C SER A 477 -41.51 6.24 16.72
N ARG A 478 -40.64 7.23 16.90
CA ARG A 478 -39.63 7.66 15.92
C ARG A 478 -38.27 7.25 16.46
N SER A 479 -37.62 6.29 15.82
CA SER A 479 -36.22 5.98 16.07
C SER A 479 -35.36 6.68 15.03
N THR A 480 -34.38 7.47 15.44
CA THR A 480 -33.43 8.13 14.54
C THR A 480 -32.03 7.64 14.88
N GLN A 481 -31.33 7.09 13.89
CA GLN A 481 -29.97 6.59 14.01
C GLN A 481 -29.05 7.48 13.19
N HIS A 482 -27.99 7.99 13.83
CA HIS A 482 -26.93 8.77 13.20
C HIS A 482 -25.67 7.92 13.11
N THR A 483 -25.01 7.97 11.96
CA THR A 483 -23.71 7.33 11.74
C THR A 483 -22.76 8.32 11.09
N GLU A 484 -21.53 8.39 11.57
CA GLU A 484 -20.44 9.15 10.95
C GLU A 484 -19.28 8.21 10.56
N THR A 485 -18.74 8.41 9.36
CA THR A 485 -17.57 7.65 8.89
C THR A 485 -16.31 8.50 8.98
N LEU A 486 -15.27 7.93 9.58
CA LEU A 486 -13.93 8.47 9.70
C LEU A 486 -12.95 7.66 8.84
N LEU A 487 -12.05 8.35 8.16
CA LEU A 487 -10.96 7.75 7.39
C LEU A 487 -9.62 8.22 7.97
N ILE A 488 -8.78 7.28 8.39
CA ILE A 488 -7.42 7.57 8.86
C ILE A 488 -6.42 7.05 7.82
N LEU A 489 -5.50 7.91 7.42
CA LEU A 489 -4.45 7.61 6.45
C LEU A 489 -3.09 7.86 7.08
N THR A 490 -2.22 6.85 7.07
CA THR A 490 -0.88 6.95 7.63
C THR A 490 0.14 6.49 6.58
N PRO A 491 0.78 7.41 5.83
CA PRO A 491 1.85 7.05 4.92
C PRO A 491 3.18 6.88 5.66
N ARG A 492 4.00 5.99 5.13
CA ARG A 492 5.37 5.75 5.55
C ARG A 492 6.25 5.56 4.33
N ILE A 493 7.26 6.43 4.21
CA ILE A 493 8.31 6.30 3.20
C ILE A 493 9.22 5.15 3.61
N LEU A 494 9.39 4.19 2.71
CA LEU A 494 10.30 3.07 2.91
C LEU A 494 11.68 3.44 2.33
N PRO A 495 12.78 3.09 3.02
CA PRO A 495 14.11 3.32 2.49
C PRO A 495 14.31 2.46 1.23
N SER A 496 14.60 3.10 0.09
CA SER A 496 14.96 2.42 -1.15
C SER A 496 16.44 2.07 -1.16
N GLY A 497 16.78 0.86 -1.60
CA GLY A 497 18.16 0.53 -1.94
C GLY A 497 18.65 1.37 -3.13
N ARG A 498 19.90 1.84 -3.12
CA ARG A 498 20.51 2.48 -4.31
C ARG A 498 20.65 1.42 -5.41
N MET A 499 19.90 1.56 -6.49
CA MET A 499 20.18 0.83 -7.74
C MET A 499 21.36 1.53 -8.43
N LEU A 500 22.41 0.77 -8.73
CA LEU A 500 23.63 1.24 -9.40
C LEU A 500 23.52 1.04 -10.89
#